data_AF-A0A3M8F6G7-F1
#
_entry.id   AF-A0A3M8F6G7-F1
#
_cell.length_a   1.000
_cell.length_b   1.000
_cell.length_c   1.000
_cell.angle_alpha   90.00
_cell.angle_beta   90.00
_cell.angle_gamma   90.00
#
_symmetry.space_group_name_H-M   'P 1'
#
loop_
_entity.id
_entity.type
_entity.pdbx_description
1 polymer ?
#
loop_
_entity_poly.entity_id
_entity_poly.type
_entity_poly.pdbx_seq_one_letter_code
_entity_poly.pdbx_strand_id
1 'polypeptide(L)' 'MNAEMLQGLGVGRHPPKGEVTADRPRDLVLALADDPGVRERCAAVRSDVAGEGGAARAADLIEAELPGPSAAGDVRA' A
#
# COMPACT_ATOMS: atom_id res chain seq x y z
N MET A 1 -11.84 2.29 7.52
CA MET A 1 -10.76 1.27 7.51
C MET A 1 -9.45 1.77 6.89
N ASN A 2 -9.31 1.93 5.55
CA ASN A 2 -8.02 2.38 4.98
C ASN A 2 -7.62 3.80 5.43
N ALA A 3 -8.58 4.73 5.51
CA ALA A 3 -8.30 6.10 5.98
C ALA A 3 -7.82 6.14 7.44
N GLU A 4 -8.40 5.32 8.32
CA GLU A 4 -7.97 5.18 9.72
C GLU A 4 -6.56 4.59 9.82
N MET A 5 -6.22 3.61 8.97
CA MET A 5 -4.86 3.08 8.90
C MET A 5 -3.85 4.15 8.47
N LEU A 6 -4.13 4.91 7.41
CA LEU A 6 -3.27 6.00 6.96
C LEU A 6 -3.12 7.10 8.04
N GLN A 7 -4.18 7.36 8.79
CA GLN A 7 -4.14 8.27 9.94
C GLN A 7 -3.29 7.69 11.09
N GLY A 8 -3.43 6.40 11.40
CA GLY A 8 -2.63 5.71 12.41
C GLY A 8 -1.13 5.66 12.06
N LEU A 9 -0.80 5.53 10.78
CA LEU A 9 0.58 5.65 10.27
C LEU A 9 1.08 7.11 10.22
N GLY A 10 0.23 8.09 10.53
CA GLY A 10 0.57 9.51 10.51
C GLY A 10 0.88 10.06 9.11
N VAL A 11 0.38 9.40 8.05
CA VAL A 11 0.57 9.79 6.64
C VAL A 11 -0.71 10.37 6.02
N GLY A 12 -1.80 10.41 6.77
CA GLY A 12 -3.09 10.95 6.32
C GLY A 12 -3.90 11.56 7.46
N ARG A 13 -4.96 12.28 7.07
CA ARG A 13 -5.97 12.81 8.00
C ARG A 13 -7.34 12.35 7.53
N HIS A 14 -8.21 11.96 8.45
CA HIS A 14 -9.58 11.60 8.17
C HIS A 14 -10.55 12.62 8.77
N PRO A 15 -10.88 13.71 8.06
CA PRO A 15 -11.85 14.68 8.57
C PRO A 15 -13.26 14.07 8.59
N PRO A 16 -14.05 14.29 9.65
CA PRO A 16 -15.45 13.88 9.70
C PRO A 16 -16.25 14.55 8.57
N LYS A 17 -17.14 13.81 7.91
CA LYS A 17 -17.90 14.31 6.75
C LYS A 17 -18.67 15.61 7.02
N GLY A 18 -19.19 15.79 8.24
CA GLY A 18 -19.93 16.99 8.64
C GLY A 18 -19.07 18.24 8.85
N GLU A 19 -17.75 18.10 8.93
CA GLU A 19 -16.81 19.20 9.17
C GLU A 19 -16.16 19.72 7.87
N VAL A 20 -16.43 19.06 6.74
CA VAL A 20 -15.88 19.42 5.43
C VAL A 20 -16.76 20.50 4.79
N THR A 21 -16.54 21.75 5.18
CA THR A 21 -17.11 22.95 4.52
C THR A 21 -16.24 23.39 3.33
N ALA A 22 -16.67 24.36 2.51
CA ALA A 22 -16.02 24.69 1.23
C ALA A 22 -14.49 24.97 1.33
N ASP A 23 -14.03 25.70 2.35
CA ASP A 23 -12.61 26.07 2.49
C ASP A 23 -11.78 25.01 3.25
N ARG A 24 -12.44 24.19 4.06
CA ARG A 24 -11.79 23.22 4.95
C ARG A 24 -10.91 22.18 4.22
N PRO A 25 -11.29 21.63 3.05
CA PRO A 25 -10.45 20.73 2.28
C PRO A 25 -9.10 21.33 1.92
N ARG A 26 -9.08 22.60 1.50
CA ARG A 26 -7.85 23.27 1.06
C ARG A 26 -6.86 23.37 2.21
N ASP A 27 -7.31 23.86 3.36
CA ASP A 27 -6.47 24.03 4.53
C ASP A 27 -5.90 22.69 5.02
N LEU A 28 -6.73 21.64 5.00
CA LEU A 28 -6.29 20.29 5.38
C LEU A 28 -5.24 19.73 4.43
N VAL A 29 -5.41 19.93 3.12
CA VAL A 29 -4.45 19.47 2.11
C VAL A 29 -3.13 20.21 2.25
N LEU A 30 -3.16 21.55 2.36
CA LEU A 30 -1.95 22.35 2.52
C LEU A 30 -1.21 22.01 3.81
N ALA A 31 -1.92 21.93 4.94
CA ALA A 31 -1.31 21.54 6.21
C ALA A 31 -0.72 20.13 6.20
N LEU A 32 -1.30 19.19 5.45
CA LEU A 32 -0.76 17.84 5.30
C LEU A 32 0.47 17.82 4.37
N ALA A 33 0.45 18.58 3.27
CA ALA A 33 1.54 18.64 2.29
C ALA A 33 2.78 19.34 2.84
N ASP A 34 2.59 20.33 3.71
CA ASP A 34 3.66 21.12 4.34
C ASP A 34 4.24 20.46 5.59
N ASP A 35 3.66 19.38 6.09
CA ASP A 35 4.14 18.66 7.28
C ASP A 35 5.39 17.81 6.93
N PRO A 36 6.60 18.17 7.41
CA PRO A 36 7.82 17.41 7.13
C PRO A 36 7.78 16.01 7.75
N GLY A 37 7.09 15.82 8.87
CA GLY A 37 6.94 14.50 9.47
C GLY A 37 6.09 13.56 8.61
N VAL A 38 5.08 14.09 7.91
CA VAL A 38 4.32 13.29 6.92
C VAL A 38 5.24 12.83 5.79
N ARG A 39 6.12 13.70 5.30
CA ARG A 39 7.09 13.38 4.25
C ARG A 39 8.03 12.24 4.68
N GLU A 40 8.60 12.35 5.87
CA GLU A 40 9.51 11.35 6.44
C GLU A 40 8.81 10.00 6.63
N ARG A 41 7.63 9.99 7.26
CA ARG A 41 6.86 8.74 7.45
C ARG A 41 6.43 8.11 6.15
N CYS A 42 6.00 8.90 5.17
CA CYS A 42 5.69 8.38 3.84
C CYS A 42 6.93 7.78 3.16
N ALA A 43 8.12 8.34 3.36
CA ALA A 43 9.35 7.78 2.81
C ALA A 43 9.70 6.44 3.46
N ALA A 44 9.57 6.33 4.78
CA ALA A 44 9.76 5.07 5.49
C ALA A 44 8.78 3.98 5.00
N VAL A 45 7.48 4.28 4.99
CA VAL A 45 6.45 3.34 4.50
C VAL A 45 6.70 2.91 3.06
N ARG A 46 7.12 3.84 2.19
CA ARG A 46 7.48 3.49 0.79
C ARG A 46 8.68 2.56 0.72
N SER A 47 9.69 2.77 1.55
CA SER A 47 10.87 1.90 1.61
C SER A 47 10.49 0.50 2.05
N ASP A 48 9.66 0.38 3.08
CA ASP A 48 9.21 -0.90 3.62
C ASP A 48 8.42 -1.69 2.57
N VAL A 49 7.42 -1.05 1.95
CA VAL A 49 6.57 -1.68 0.92
C VAL A 49 7.38 -2.06 -0.33
N ALA A 50 8.32 -1.22 -0.76
CA ALA A 50 9.21 -1.55 -1.88
C ALA A 50 10.09 -2.77 -1.58
N GLY A 51 10.45 -2.99 -0.31
CA GLY A 51 11.21 -4.14 0.15
C GLY A 51 10.45 -5.47 0.14
N GLU A 52 9.13 -5.47 -0.03
CA GLU A 52 8.32 -6.70 0.05
C GLU A 52 8.49 -7.66 -1.15
N GLY A 53 9.14 -7.21 -2.23
CA GLY A 53 9.49 -8.04 -3.40
C GLY A 53 8.43 -8.09 -4.51
N GLY A 54 7.26 -7.47 -4.29
CA GLY A 54 6.23 -7.25 -5.30
C GLY A 54 5.75 -8.53 -6.01
N ALA A 55 5.31 -8.37 -7.26
CA ALA A 55 4.73 -9.48 -8.02
C ALA A 55 5.74 -10.58 -8.36
N ALA A 56 7.03 -10.25 -8.48
CA ALA A 56 8.07 -11.23 -8.77
C ALA A 56 8.21 -12.24 -7.62
N ARG A 57 8.38 -11.75 -6.39
CA ARG A 57 8.42 -12.61 -5.20
C ARG A 57 7.11 -13.39 -5.03
N ALA A 58 5.97 -12.77 -5.34
CA ALA A 58 4.69 -13.49 -5.31
C ALA A 58 4.66 -14.67 -6.28
N ALA A 59 5.19 -14.51 -7.50
CA ALA A 59 5.30 -15.60 -8.47
C ALA A 59 6.22 -16.71 -7.96
N ASP A 60 7.40 -16.37 -7.43
CA ASP A 60 8.33 -17.34 -6.86
C ASP A 60 7.68 -18.17 -5.74
N LEU A 61 6.92 -17.51 -4.86
CA LEU A 61 6.21 -18.18 -3.76
C LEU A 61 5.11 -19.10 -4.28
N ILE A 62 4.36 -18.70 -5.32
CA ILE A 62 3.33 -19.54 -5.92
C ILE A 62 3.98 -20.77 -6.58
N GLU A 63 5.04 -20.58 -7.36
CA GLU A 63 5.74 -21.66 -8.08
C GLU A 63 6.37 -22.68 -7.12
N ALA A 64 6.90 -22.22 -5.98
CA ALA A 64 7.45 -23.10 -4.95
C ALA A 64 6.40 -24.03 -4.31
N GLU A 65 5.13 -23.61 -4.28
CA GLU A 65 4.02 -24.41 -3.73
C GLU A 65 3.39 -25.35 -4.78
N LEU A 66 3.74 -25.20 -6.06
CA LEU A 66 3.24 -26.09 -7.11
C LEU A 66 4.05 -27.40 -7.16
N PRO A 67 3.40 -28.55 -7.37
CA PRO A 67 4.12 -29.78 -7.67
C PRO A 67 5.02 -29.56 -8.89
N GLY A 68 6.26 -30.06 -8.84
CA GLY A 68 7.15 -30.07 -9.99
C GLY A 68 6.44 -30.64 -11.22
N PRO A 69 6.84 -30.24 -12.45
CA PRO A 69 6.13 -30.64 -13.66
C PRO A 69 5.96 -32.16 -13.64
N SER A 70 4.72 -32.59 -13.41
CA SER A 70 4.38 -33.99 -13.49
C SER A 70 4.82 -34.48 -14.86
N ALA A 71 5.33 -35.70 -14.94
CA ALA A 71 5.45 -36.44 -16.20
C ALA A 71 4.07 -36.73 -16.85
N ALA A 72 3.07 -35.87 -16.65
CA ALA A 72 1.78 -35.83 -17.31
C ALA A 72 1.86 -35.12 -18.68
N GLY A 73 3.00 -35.24 -19.35
CA GLY A 73 3.14 -35.10 -20.80
C GLY A 73 2.80 -36.38 -21.57
N ASP A 74 2.34 -37.44 -20.88
CA ASP A 74 1.77 -38.64 -21.52
C ASP A 74 0.26 -38.44 -21.79
N VAL A 75 -0.10 -37.36 -22.48
CA VAL A 75 -1.33 -37.35 -23.29
C VAL A 75 -0.92 -37.84 -24.67
N ARG A 76 -0.94 -39.17 -24.83
CA ARG A 76 -0.65 -39.88 -26.07
C ARG A 76 -1.61 -39.45 -27.19
N ALA A 77 -1.00 -39.29 -28.38
CA ALA A 77 -1.46 -39.61 -29.74
C ALA A 77 -2.93 -39.39 -30.12
#